data_AF-R5KDH5-F1
#
_entry.id   AF-R5KDH5-F1
#
_cell.length_a   1.000
_cell.length_b   1.000
_cell.length_c   1.000
_cell.angle_alpha   90.00
_cell.angle_beta   90.00
_cell.angle_gamma   90.00
#
_symmetry.space_group_name_H-M   'P 1'
#
loop_
_entity.id
_entity.type
_entity.pdbx_description
1 polymer ?
#
loop_
_entity_poly.entity_id
_entity_poly.type
_entity_poly.pdbx_seq_one_letter_code
_entity_poly.pdbx_strand_id
1 'polypeptide(L)'
;MQFPDGEKYELIYPELSIPQSAFNTNPKPEDIEIRLESTIGIIGTGLLDAIEEDDIRQQYASTAEYYREQGLDVSEYVNPNFWDAAANDFASGAWYTTFGSAGQLADGSAAPSRMVKRFTYALTRATLQDGPGANAVWNITNVSRPDRPKLYTTDAWAKAMSENSDVISAIKADPTSPYYADGTDAGIAEAVLNLLSPNTNQFDNQWYNFEPDMTTNQFYALMVWHRGLSIPRARNLNDPDVQRGKELFMEMGCASCHRPSWKTGDDNYWTPECIADKPLPRYQNQTIWPYSDMMQHKLYMKNDIHGSWCRTTPLWGRGLSRVNTGAEDRLHDCRARNEVEAIMWHAYSKKSHAYSSAEKFYNLSKADRDAVVKFLQSI
;
A
#
# COMPACT_ATOMS: atom_id res chain seq x y z
N MET A 1 -15.01 25.13 -6.58
CA MET A 1 -16.03 24.51 -7.47
C MET A 1 -17.36 24.48 -6.72
N GLN A 2 -18.49 24.15 -7.35
CA GLN A 2 -19.78 24.08 -6.67
C GLN A 2 -20.73 23.07 -7.32
N PHE A 3 -21.62 22.49 -6.52
CA PHE A 3 -22.74 21.63 -6.95
C PHE A 3 -23.87 22.48 -7.57
N PRO A 4 -24.86 21.85 -8.26
CA PRO A 4 -25.98 22.57 -8.87
C PRO A 4 -26.83 23.37 -7.88
N ASP A 5 -26.92 22.93 -6.63
CA ASP A 5 -27.63 23.62 -5.54
C ASP A 5 -26.80 24.71 -4.83
N GLY A 6 -25.57 24.95 -5.30
CA GLY A 6 -24.69 26.01 -4.81
C GLY A 6 -23.77 25.61 -3.65
N GLU A 7 -23.84 24.38 -3.12
CA GLU A 7 -22.87 23.91 -2.14
C GLU A 7 -21.46 23.90 -2.76
N LYS A 8 -20.47 24.44 -2.03
CA LYS A 8 -19.10 24.59 -2.53
C LYS A 8 -18.24 23.40 -2.13
N TYR A 9 -17.32 23.04 -3.02
CA TYR A 9 -16.23 22.11 -2.74
C TYR A 9 -14.96 22.56 -3.46
N GLU A 10 -13.82 21.99 -3.08
CA GLU A 10 -12.52 22.31 -3.64
C GLU A 10 -11.72 21.03 -3.88
N LEU A 11 -10.95 21.01 -4.97
CA LEU A 11 -10.00 19.95 -5.27
C LEU A 11 -8.61 20.53 -5.11
N ILE A 12 -7.88 20.07 -4.09
CA ILE A 12 -6.50 20.51 -3.80
C ILE A 12 -5.52 19.43 -4.24
N TYR A 13 -4.28 19.81 -4.54
CA TYR A 13 -3.18 18.86 -4.75
C TYR A 13 -2.00 19.29 -3.90
N PRO A 14 -1.42 18.40 -3.06
CA PRO A 14 -0.27 18.76 -2.25
C PRO A 14 0.98 18.90 -3.14
N GLU A 15 1.62 20.06 -3.08
CA GLU A 15 2.90 20.32 -3.75
C GLU A 15 4.00 20.37 -2.71
N LEU A 16 5.10 19.66 -2.98
CA LEU A 16 6.25 19.55 -2.10
C LEU A 16 7.50 20.02 -2.83
N SER A 17 8.35 20.76 -2.12
CA SER A 17 9.68 21.12 -2.57
C SER A 17 10.67 20.79 -1.47
N ILE A 18 11.67 19.97 -1.79
CA ILE A 18 12.79 19.66 -0.90
C ILE A 18 14.02 20.34 -1.51
N PRO A 19 14.66 21.28 -0.80
CA PRO A 19 15.84 21.96 -1.35
C PRO A 19 16.96 20.93 -1.53
N GLN A 20 17.76 21.07 -2.60
CA GLN A 20 18.89 20.18 -2.87
C GLN A 20 19.85 20.08 -1.67
N SER A 21 19.97 21.16 -0.89
CA SER A 21 20.79 21.20 0.33
C SER A 21 20.35 20.21 1.41
N ALA A 22 19.08 19.77 1.43
CA ALA A 22 18.56 18.78 2.37
C ALA A 22 18.96 17.34 2.01
N PHE A 23 19.48 17.08 0.80
CA PHE A 23 19.96 15.77 0.42
C PHE A 23 21.40 15.56 0.88
N ASN A 24 21.57 14.54 1.72
CA ASN A 24 22.86 14.09 2.23
C ASN A 24 23.37 12.89 1.42
N THR A 25 23.47 13.04 0.10
CA THR A 25 23.98 12.02 -0.82
C THR A 25 25.10 12.57 -1.69
N ASN A 26 25.96 11.69 -2.20
CA ASN A 26 26.98 12.03 -3.18
C ASN A 26 26.90 11.10 -4.40
N PRO A 27 26.51 11.60 -5.59
CA PRO A 27 26.16 13.00 -5.87
C PRO A 27 24.86 13.43 -5.20
N LYS A 28 24.68 14.74 -5.04
CA LYS A 28 23.36 15.29 -4.68
C LYS A 28 22.45 15.17 -5.90
N PRO A 29 21.17 14.80 -5.73
CA PRO A 29 20.23 14.75 -6.84
C PRO A 29 20.01 16.15 -7.41
N GLU A 30 19.89 16.25 -8.73
CA GLU A 30 19.51 17.44 -9.48
C GLU A 30 18.15 17.19 -10.14
N ASP A 31 17.45 18.26 -10.55
CA ASP A 31 16.18 18.18 -11.29
C ASP A 31 15.13 17.23 -10.65
N ILE A 32 14.84 17.45 -9.38
CA ILE A 32 14.03 16.55 -8.56
C ILE A 32 12.53 16.85 -8.75
N GLU A 33 11.76 15.84 -9.12
CA GLU A 33 10.30 15.83 -9.01
C GLU A 33 9.87 15.07 -7.76
N ILE A 34 8.92 15.62 -7.00
CA ILE A 34 8.43 15.02 -5.76
C ILE A 34 6.94 14.72 -5.90
N ARG A 35 6.59 13.48 -5.56
CA ARG A 35 5.20 13.03 -5.47
C ARG A 35 4.98 12.44 -4.09
N LEU A 36 3.85 12.79 -3.48
CA LEU A 36 3.48 12.26 -2.17
C LEU A 36 2.75 10.94 -2.35
N GLU A 37 3.10 9.95 -1.55
CA GLU A 37 2.31 8.74 -1.36
C GLU A 37 2.25 8.46 0.15
N SER A 38 1.04 8.33 0.66
CA SER A 38 0.71 8.00 2.04
C SER A 38 0.64 6.49 2.21
N THR A 39 0.85 6.02 3.44
CA THR A 39 0.76 4.58 3.73
C THR A 39 -0.69 4.09 3.66
N ILE A 40 -0.88 2.89 3.11
CA ILE A 40 -2.19 2.24 3.05
C ILE A 40 -2.65 1.82 4.44
N GLY A 41 -3.96 1.85 4.68
CA GLY A 41 -4.55 1.33 5.91
C GLY A 41 -4.15 -0.14 6.16
N ILE A 42 -3.59 -0.40 7.34
CA ILE A 42 -3.12 -1.73 7.76
C ILE A 42 -4.21 -2.60 8.42
N ILE A 43 -5.38 -2.01 8.72
CA ILE A 43 -6.50 -2.74 9.32
C ILE A 43 -7.12 -3.73 8.34
N GLY A 44 -7.45 -4.93 8.81
CA GLY A 44 -8.09 -5.98 8.04
C GLY A 44 -7.23 -6.56 6.93
N THR A 45 -5.92 -6.28 6.87
CA THR A 45 -5.04 -6.81 5.82
C THR A 45 -4.95 -8.33 5.85
N GLY A 46 -4.99 -8.95 7.04
CA GLY A 46 -5.07 -10.41 7.18
C GLY A 46 -6.35 -11.01 6.57
N LEU A 47 -7.48 -10.29 6.63
CA LEU A 47 -8.73 -10.70 5.99
C LEU A 47 -8.63 -10.60 4.45
N LEU A 48 -7.96 -9.58 3.93
CA LEU A 48 -7.74 -9.42 2.49
C LEU A 48 -6.74 -10.45 1.93
N ASP A 49 -5.72 -10.78 2.72
CA ASP A 49 -4.73 -11.82 2.38
C ASP A 49 -5.38 -13.20 2.26
N ALA A 50 -6.44 -13.45 3.04
CA ALA A 50 -7.21 -14.70 3.04
C ALA A 50 -8.19 -14.84 1.86
N ILE A 51 -8.29 -13.88 0.94
CA ILE A 51 -9.06 -14.00 -0.30
C ILE A 51 -8.30 -14.93 -1.25
N GLU A 52 -8.96 -15.90 -1.89
CA GLU A 52 -8.29 -16.82 -2.81
C GLU A 52 -7.83 -16.12 -4.10
N GLU A 53 -6.71 -16.57 -4.66
CA GLU A 53 -6.19 -16.02 -5.92
C GLU A 53 -7.20 -16.18 -7.07
N ASP A 54 -7.88 -17.32 -7.09
CA ASP A 54 -8.90 -17.65 -8.11
C ASP A 54 -10.14 -16.77 -8.02
N ASP A 55 -10.50 -16.29 -6.82
CA ASP A 55 -11.61 -15.35 -6.67
C ASP A 55 -11.23 -13.97 -7.24
N ILE A 56 -9.99 -13.54 -7.04
CA ILE A 56 -9.47 -12.31 -7.67
C ILE A 56 -9.42 -12.50 -9.19
N ARG A 57 -8.95 -13.65 -9.68
CA ARG A 57 -8.95 -13.97 -11.12
C ARG A 57 -10.35 -13.90 -11.72
N GLN A 58 -11.35 -14.47 -11.04
CA GLN A 58 -12.75 -14.40 -11.46
C GLN A 58 -13.30 -12.98 -11.49
N GLN A 59 -12.90 -12.13 -10.54
CA GLN A 59 -13.25 -10.71 -10.56
C GLN A 59 -12.70 -10.01 -11.80
N TYR A 60 -11.44 -10.24 -12.16
CA TYR A 60 -10.86 -9.72 -13.40
C TYR A 60 -11.59 -10.25 -14.64
N ALA A 61 -11.86 -11.56 -14.69
CA ALA A 61 -12.55 -12.19 -15.81
C ALA A 61 -13.96 -11.63 -16.02
N SER A 62 -14.73 -11.46 -14.95
CA SER A 62 -16.08 -10.89 -14.97
C SER A 62 -16.07 -9.44 -15.44
N THR A 63 -15.14 -8.62 -14.94
CA THR A 63 -14.97 -7.24 -15.41
C THR A 63 -14.61 -7.19 -16.90
N ALA A 64 -13.69 -8.04 -17.35
CA ALA A 64 -13.29 -8.12 -18.76
C ALA A 64 -14.45 -8.57 -19.66
N GLU A 65 -15.23 -9.57 -19.24
CA GLU A 65 -16.41 -10.04 -19.95
C GLU A 65 -17.46 -8.94 -20.10
N TYR A 66 -17.76 -8.20 -19.02
CA TYR A 66 -18.67 -7.06 -19.07
C TYR A 66 -18.28 -6.07 -20.17
N TYR A 67 -17.02 -5.62 -20.22
CA TYR A 67 -16.59 -4.66 -21.25
C TYR A 67 -16.61 -5.26 -22.65
N ARG A 68 -16.28 -6.55 -22.79
CA ARG A 68 -16.36 -7.28 -24.06
C ARG A 68 -17.79 -7.35 -24.59
N GLU A 69 -18.77 -7.63 -23.74
CA GLU A 69 -20.19 -7.68 -24.11
C GLU A 69 -20.74 -6.32 -24.53
N GLN A 70 -20.19 -5.23 -23.99
CA GLN A 70 -20.49 -3.85 -24.42
C GLN A 70 -19.79 -3.46 -25.73
N GLY A 71 -19.00 -4.35 -26.35
CA GLY A 71 -18.22 -4.06 -27.55
C GLY A 71 -17.08 -3.08 -27.32
N LEU A 72 -16.61 -2.95 -26.07
CA LEU A 72 -15.53 -2.07 -25.68
C LEU A 72 -14.19 -2.82 -25.68
N ASP A 73 -13.10 -2.09 -25.92
CA ASP A 73 -11.75 -2.64 -25.78
C ASP A 73 -11.44 -2.91 -24.31
N VAL A 74 -11.38 -4.18 -23.93
CA VAL A 74 -11.08 -4.63 -22.58
C VAL A 74 -9.78 -4.03 -22.05
N SER A 75 -8.76 -3.85 -22.90
CA SER A 75 -7.44 -3.35 -22.49
C SER A 75 -7.46 -1.88 -22.08
N GLU A 76 -8.49 -1.12 -22.47
CA GLU A 76 -8.68 0.25 -21.98
C GLU A 76 -9.22 0.28 -20.55
N TYR A 77 -10.07 -0.70 -20.19
CA TYR A 77 -10.82 -0.69 -18.94
C TYR A 77 -10.27 -1.64 -17.86
N VAL A 78 -9.61 -2.71 -18.26
CA VAL A 78 -8.92 -3.66 -17.39
C VAL A 78 -7.43 -3.55 -17.65
N ASN A 79 -6.64 -3.30 -16.59
CA ASN A 79 -5.22 -2.99 -16.75
C ASN A 79 -4.47 -4.09 -17.52
N PRO A 80 -3.92 -3.82 -18.72
CA PRO A 80 -3.28 -4.84 -19.56
C PRO A 80 -1.96 -5.35 -18.98
N ASN A 81 -1.37 -4.63 -18.01
CA ASN A 81 -0.24 -5.16 -17.25
C ASN A 81 -0.66 -6.31 -16.31
N PHE A 82 -1.94 -6.38 -15.95
CA PHE A 82 -2.48 -7.40 -15.05
C PHE A 82 -3.37 -8.41 -15.78
N TRP A 83 -4.03 -8.05 -16.88
CA TRP A 83 -4.95 -8.93 -17.60
C TRP A 83 -4.63 -8.98 -19.09
N ASP A 84 -4.47 -10.20 -19.61
CA ASP A 84 -4.38 -10.43 -21.04
C ASP A 84 -5.80 -10.68 -21.59
N ALA A 85 -6.32 -9.69 -22.31
CA ALA A 85 -7.68 -9.74 -22.85
C ALA A 85 -7.90 -10.87 -23.86
N ALA A 86 -6.85 -11.29 -24.58
CA ALA A 86 -6.91 -12.34 -25.59
C ALA A 86 -6.83 -13.73 -24.95
N ALA A 87 -5.96 -13.90 -23.96
CA ALA A 87 -5.87 -15.14 -23.17
C ALA A 87 -7.06 -15.29 -22.19
N ASN A 88 -7.74 -14.18 -21.86
CA ASN A 88 -8.77 -14.10 -20.83
C ASN A 88 -8.25 -14.62 -19.48
N ASP A 89 -7.03 -14.24 -19.14
CA ASP A 89 -6.33 -14.64 -17.92
C ASP A 89 -5.32 -13.56 -17.50
N PHE A 90 -4.68 -13.73 -16.34
CA PHE A 90 -3.68 -12.82 -15.82
C PHE A 90 -2.46 -12.67 -16.75
N ALA A 91 -2.09 -11.43 -17.06
CA ALA A 91 -0.85 -11.08 -17.74
C ALA A 91 0.37 -11.26 -16.81
N SER A 92 1.58 -11.19 -17.39
CA SER A 92 2.83 -11.38 -16.64
C SER A 92 3.00 -10.42 -15.46
N GLY A 93 2.52 -9.18 -15.59
CA GLY A 93 2.65 -8.16 -14.55
C GLY A 93 1.76 -8.39 -13.32
N ALA A 94 0.74 -9.25 -13.39
CA ALA A 94 -0.07 -9.64 -12.23
C ALA A 94 0.69 -10.48 -11.20
N TRP A 95 1.75 -11.16 -11.64
CA TRP A 95 2.45 -12.15 -10.83
C TRP A 95 3.61 -11.54 -10.05
N TYR A 96 3.61 -11.78 -8.74
CA TYR A 96 4.74 -11.54 -7.85
C TYR A 96 5.63 -12.78 -7.84
N THR A 97 6.90 -12.61 -8.19
CA THR A 97 7.86 -13.70 -8.35
C THR A 97 9.09 -13.57 -7.46
N THR A 98 9.29 -12.39 -6.85
CA THR A 98 10.52 -12.07 -6.12
C THR A 98 10.19 -11.81 -4.67
N PHE A 99 10.15 -12.89 -3.88
CA PHE A 99 10.00 -12.80 -2.43
C PHE A 99 11.31 -12.31 -1.82
N GLY A 100 11.20 -11.49 -0.77
CA GLY A 100 12.41 -10.97 -0.14
C GLY A 100 13.11 -11.96 0.80
N SER A 101 12.53 -13.14 1.03
CA SER A 101 13.15 -14.27 1.72
C SER A 101 12.54 -15.58 1.21
N ALA A 102 13.19 -16.72 1.48
CA ALA A 102 12.56 -18.03 1.34
C ALA A 102 11.36 -18.15 2.29
N GLY A 103 10.45 -19.08 1.98
CA GLY A 103 9.28 -19.34 2.80
C GLY A 103 8.42 -20.49 2.27
N GLN A 104 7.34 -20.75 2.98
CA GLN A 104 6.40 -21.84 2.72
C GLN A 104 4.96 -21.38 2.91
N LEU A 105 3.99 -22.23 2.55
CA LEU A 105 2.59 -21.99 2.88
C LEU A 105 2.27 -22.42 4.32
N ALA A 106 1.16 -21.93 4.87
CA ALA A 106 0.75 -22.17 6.25
C ALA A 106 0.50 -23.65 6.59
N ASP A 107 0.20 -24.49 5.60
CA ASP A 107 0.08 -25.94 5.73
C ASP A 107 1.43 -26.69 5.66
N GLY A 108 2.54 -25.98 5.49
CA GLY A 108 3.89 -26.54 5.35
C GLY A 108 4.25 -26.98 3.93
N SER A 109 3.37 -26.78 2.95
CA SER A 109 3.70 -27.01 1.55
C SER A 109 4.63 -25.93 1.00
N ALA A 110 5.39 -26.26 -0.04
CA ALA A 110 6.32 -25.33 -0.67
C ALA A 110 5.59 -24.08 -1.19
N ALA A 111 6.20 -22.91 -1.01
CA ALA A 111 5.67 -21.68 -1.60
C ALA A 111 5.56 -21.83 -3.13
N PRO A 112 4.47 -21.32 -3.74
CA PRO A 112 4.35 -21.31 -5.19
C PRO A 112 5.44 -20.42 -5.81
N SER A 113 5.82 -20.70 -7.05
CA SER A 113 6.82 -19.91 -7.78
C SER A 113 6.37 -18.47 -8.06
N ARG A 114 5.07 -18.20 -7.93
CA ARG A 114 4.45 -16.89 -8.09
C ARG A 114 3.14 -16.80 -7.32
N MET A 115 2.73 -15.58 -6.97
CA MET A 115 1.43 -15.28 -6.35
C MET A 115 0.83 -14.00 -6.97
N VAL A 116 -0.48 -13.82 -6.90
CA VAL A 116 -1.18 -12.65 -7.46
C VAL A 116 -0.90 -11.41 -6.61
N LYS A 117 -0.39 -10.34 -7.24
CA LYS A 117 -0.21 -9.03 -6.59
C LYS A 117 -1.58 -8.44 -6.22
N ARG A 118 -1.72 -8.06 -4.95
CA ARG A 118 -2.97 -7.56 -4.38
C ARG A 118 -2.80 -6.44 -3.36
N PHE A 119 -1.56 -6.15 -2.94
CA PHE A 119 -1.23 -5.12 -1.95
C PHE A 119 -0.40 -3.99 -2.56
N THR A 120 -0.36 -2.86 -1.87
CA THR A 120 0.15 -1.54 -2.31
C THR A 120 -0.76 -0.82 -3.31
N TYR A 121 -0.63 0.49 -3.47
CA TYR A 121 -1.43 1.27 -4.43
C TYR A 121 -1.09 0.86 -5.86
N ALA A 122 0.19 0.58 -6.09
CA ALA A 122 0.75 0.13 -7.35
C ALA A 122 0.56 -1.38 -7.61
N LEU A 123 -0.05 -2.14 -6.69
CA LEU A 123 -0.13 -3.61 -6.75
C LEU A 123 1.26 -4.23 -6.96
N THR A 124 2.18 -4.00 -6.03
CA THR A 124 3.58 -4.47 -6.12
C THR A 124 3.89 -5.66 -5.23
N ARG A 125 2.97 -6.05 -4.34
CA ARG A 125 3.15 -7.14 -3.37
C ARG A 125 1.97 -8.11 -3.42
N ALA A 126 2.24 -9.40 -3.19
CA ALA A 126 1.21 -10.44 -3.21
C ALA A 126 0.73 -10.89 -1.83
N THR A 127 1.58 -10.77 -0.80
CA THR A 127 1.29 -11.32 0.54
C THR A 127 1.45 -10.24 1.59
N LEU A 128 0.75 -10.38 2.70
CA LEU A 128 0.95 -9.51 3.86
C LEU A 128 2.36 -9.69 4.46
N GLN A 129 2.84 -10.93 4.54
CA GLN A 129 4.08 -11.33 5.21
C GLN A 129 5.35 -10.91 4.45
N ASP A 130 5.23 -10.51 3.17
CA ASP A 130 6.32 -9.89 2.38
C ASP A 130 5.87 -8.55 1.77
N GLY A 131 4.85 -7.92 2.36
CA GLY A 131 4.20 -6.74 1.82
C GLY A 131 4.00 -5.65 2.88
N PRO A 132 2.80 -5.03 2.94
CA PRO A 132 2.54 -3.91 3.85
C PRO A 132 2.71 -4.35 5.30
N GLY A 133 3.48 -3.61 6.10
CA GLY A 133 3.85 -4.01 7.46
C GLY A 133 5.13 -4.81 7.52
N ALA A 134 5.14 -6.05 7.02
CA ALA A 134 6.28 -6.95 7.17
C ALA A 134 7.55 -6.43 6.47
N ASN A 135 7.44 -6.10 5.18
CA ASN A 135 8.55 -5.47 4.45
C ASN A 135 8.70 -4.00 4.84
N ALA A 136 7.60 -3.32 5.22
CA ALA A 136 7.58 -1.91 5.62
C ALA A 136 8.49 -1.61 6.83
N VAL A 137 8.51 -2.51 7.81
CA VAL A 137 9.40 -2.39 8.99
C VAL A 137 10.87 -2.38 8.58
N TRP A 138 11.21 -3.16 7.55
CA TRP A 138 12.56 -3.14 7.01
C TRP A 138 12.79 -1.92 6.11
N ASN A 139 11.99 -1.70 5.07
CA ASN A 139 12.31 -0.71 4.05
C ASN A 139 11.90 0.74 4.36
N ILE A 140 11.11 0.98 5.42
CA ILE A 140 10.76 2.34 5.87
C ILE A 140 11.55 2.70 7.11
N THR A 141 11.59 1.80 8.10
CA THR A 141 12.25 2.08 9.39
C THR A 141 13.68 1.56 9.49
N ASN A 142 14.16 0.82 8.49
CA ASN A 142 15.50 0.24 8.43
C ASN A 142 15.83 -0.72 9.58
N VAL A 143 14.80 -1.34 10.19
CA VAL A 143 14.96 -2.30 11.29
C VAL A 143 15.47 -3.62 10.72
N SER A 144 16.69 -3.98 11.11
CA SER A 144 17.34 -5.22 10.69
C SER A 144 16.77 -6.45 11.42
N ARG A 145 16.77 -7.60 10.73
CA ARG A 145 16.25 -8.88 11.23
C ARG A 145 17.16 -10.00 10.77
N PRO A 146 17.22 -11.17 11.45
CA PRO A 146 18.04 -12.30 11.00
C PRO A 146 17.85 -12.69 9.53
N ASP A 147 16.63 -12.61 8.99
CA ASP A 147 16.30 -12.88 7.58
C ASP A 147 16.50 -11.66 6.66
N ARG A 148 16.76 -10.47 7.21
CA ARG A 148 17.01 -9.20 6.50
C ARG A 148 18.23 -8.48 7.11
N PRO A 149 19.44 -8.99 6.82
CA PRO A 149 20.65 -8.46 7.44
C PRO A 149 21.20 -7.20 6.76
N LYS A 150 20.59 -6.71 5.67
CA LYS A 150 21.09 -5.58 4.89
C LYS A 150 20.25 -4.34 5.16
N LEU A 151 20.86 -3.16 5.07
CA LEU A 151 20.15 -1.89 5.23
C LEU A 151 19.35 -1.53 3.96
N TYR A 152 18.18 -0.95 4.13
CA TYR A 152 17.42 -0.32 3.04
C TYR A 152 17.89 1.12 2.84
N THR A 153 19.01 1.27 2.16
CA THR A 153 19.65 2.57 1.92
C THR A 153 20.30 2.62 0.52
N THR A 154 21.12 3.62 0.25
CA THR A 154 21.78 3.83 -1.05
C THR A 154 23.29 3.99 -0.88
N ASP A 155 24.06 3.53 -1.86
CA ASP A 155 25.51 3.74 -1.90
C ASP A 155 25.86 5.25 -1.92
N ALA A 156 25.02 6.09 -2.55
CA ALA A 156 25.21 7.54 -2.59
C ALA A 156 25.10 8.19 -1.19
N TRP A 157 24.19 7.72 -0.34
CA TRP A 157 24.11 8.18 1.05
C TRP A 157 25.29 7.68 1.88
N ALA A 158 25.64 6.39 1.77
CA ALA A 158 26.80 5.81 2.46
C ALA A 158 28.09 6.58 2.13
N LYS A 159 28.31 6.89 0.85
CA LYS A 159 29.42 7.72 0.37
C LYS A 159 29.43 9.11 0.99
N ALA A 160 28.29 9.81 0.97
CA ALA A 160 28.21 11.13 1.58
C ALA A 160 28.52 11.13 3.08
N MET A 161 28.08 10.10 3.82
CA MET A 161 28.39 9.98 5.24
C MET A 161 29.87 9.68 5.47
N SER A 162 30.50 8.84 4.64
CA SER A 162 31.93 8.54 4.73
C SER A 162 32.85 9.73 4.44
N GLU A 163 32.36 10.73 3.69
CA GLU A 163 33.11 11.93 3.32
C GLU A 163 32.78 13.13 4.23
N ASN A 164 31.85 12.97 5.18
CA ASN A 164 31.41 14.04 6.05
C ASN A 164 32.37 14.20 7.25
N SER A 165 33.05 15.35 7.34
CA SER A 165 34.01 15.65 8.39
C SER A 165 33.42 15.61 9.80
N ASP A 166 32.15 15.99 9.96
CA ASP A 166 31.47 16.01 11.26
C ASP A 166 31.15 14.58 11.71
N VAL A 167 30.74 13.71 10.77
CA VAL A 167 30.53 12.27 11.03
C VAL A 167 31.84 11.61 11.46
N ILE A 168 32.92 11.83 10.71
CA ILE A 168 34.24 11.29 11.04
C ILE A 168 34.71 11.79 12.41
N SER A 169 34.61 13.11 12.66
CA SER A 169 35.06 13.70 13.92
C SER A 169 34.26 13.20 15.12
N ALA A 170 32.94 13.01 14.97
CA ALA A 170 32.10 12.45 16.02
C ALA A 170 32.45 11.00 16.34
N ILE A 171 32.66 10.16 15.32
CA ILE A 171 33.08 8.76 15.50
C ILE A 171 34.48 8.70 16.14
N LYS A 172 35.41 9.53 15.67
CA LYS A 172 36.78 9.57 16.21
C LYS A 172 36.84 9.98 17.68
N ALA A 173 35.89 10.80 18.13
CA ALA A 173 35.76 11.18 19.54
C ALA A 173 35.22 10.06 20.44
N ASP A 174 34.66 8.99 19.85
CA ASP A 174 34.14 7.82 20.55
C ASP A 174 34.77 6.50 20.04
N PRO A 175 35.87 6.04 20.66
CA PRO A 175 36.50 4.77 20.33
C PRO A 175 35.63 3.53 20.49
N THR A 176 34.45 3.63 21.13
CA THR A 176 33.50 2.53 21.25
C THR A 176 32.54 2.43 20.07
N SER A 177 32.56 3.42 19.17
CA SER A 177 31.73 3.41 17.98
C SER A 177 32.01 2.18 17.11
N PRO A 178 30.98 1.50 16.59
CA PRO A 178 31.15 0.39 15.65
C PRO A 178 31.81 0.81 14.33
N TYR A 179 31.87 2.12 14.07
CA TYR A 179 32.50 2.70 12.88
C TYR A 179 33.93 3.20 13.15
N TYR A 180 34.49 3.01 14.36
CA TYR A 180 35.78 3.58 14.75
C TYR A 180 36.97 3.02 13.96
N ALA A 181 36.88 1.76 13.51
CA ALA A 181 37.94 1.08 12.78
C ALA A 181 39.30 1.18 13.48
N ASP A 182 40.31 1.78 12.83
CA ASP A 182 41.66 2.00 13.36
C ASP A 182 41.85 3.38 14.02
N GLY A 183 40.80 4.19 14.12
CA GLY A 183 40.81 5.55 14.66
C GLY A 183 41.40 6.61 13.73
N THR A 184 41.85 6.23 12.53
CA THR A 184 42.26 7.18 11.49
C THR A 184 41.04 7.69 10.72
N ASP A 185 41.13 8.90 10.17
CA ASP A 185 40.04 9.46 9.37
C ASP A 185 39.72 8.56 8.16
N ALA A 186 40.75 7.94 7.58
CA ALA A 186 40.62 7.03 6.44
C ALA A 186 39.94 5.71 6.83
N GLY A 187 40.36 5.09 7.94
CA GLY A 187 39.74 3.86 8.43
C GLY A 187 38.29 4.07 8.85
N ILE A 188 37.98 5.19 9.52
CA ILE A 188 36.61 5.57 9.87
C ILE A 188 35.77 5.78 8.60
N ALA A 189 36.27 6.53 7.62
CA ALA A 189 35.57 6.76 6.36
C ALA A 189 35.29 5.43 5.63
N GLU A 190 36.26 4.52 5.58
CA GLU A 190 36.08 3.20 4.99
C GLU A 190 35.01 2.37 5.73
N ALA A 191 35.04 2.34 7.06
CA ALA A 191 34.03 1.63 7.84
C ALA A 191 32.63 2.22 7.64
N VAL A 192 32.49 3.54 7.65
CA VAL A 192 31.20 4.22 7.37
C VAL A 192 30.68 3.89 5.98
N LEU A 193 31.53 3.99 4.95
CA LEU A 193 31.14 3.69 3.57
C LEU A 193 30.59 2.28 3.42
N ASN A 194 31.29 1.31 4.02
CA ASN A 194 30.97 -0.09 3.82
C ASN A 194 29.85 -0.58 4.74
N LEU A 195 29.84 -0.20 6.02
CA LEU A 195 28.77 -0.58 6.95
C LEU A 195 27.43 0.05 6.56
N LEU A 196 27.42 1.26 6.00
CA LEU A 196 26.19 1.90 5.50
C LEU A 196 25.81 1.47 4.07
N SER A 197 26.60 0.64 3.39
CA SER A 197 26.21 0.17 2.05
C SER A 197 24.99 -0.75 2.11
N PRO A 198 24.00 -0.63 1.20
CA PRO A 198 22.88 -1.55 1.09
C PRO A 198 23.30 -2.99 0.75
N ASN A 199 24.57 -3.23 0.38
CA ASN A 199 25.07 -4.54 0.01
C ASN A 199 25.66 -5.33 1.19
N THR A 200 26.00 -4.65 2.28
CA THR A 200 26.71 -5.24 3.43
C THR A 200 25.76 -5.97 4.36
N ASN A 201 26.08 -7.24 4.63
CA ASN A 201 25.44 -8.00 5.69
C ASN A 201 25.90 -7.43 7.04
N GLN A 202 24.99 -6.84 7.80
CA GLN A 202 25.30 -6.19 9.07
C GLN A 202 25.76 -7.16 10.16
N PHE A 203 25.50 -8.45 10.02
CA PHE A 203 25.81 -9.46 11.06
C PHE A 203 27.03 -10.32 10.71
N ASP A 204 27.46 -10.29 9.45
CA ASP A 204 28.60 -11.05 8.94
C ASP A 204 29.37 -10.21 7.91
N ASN A 205 30.31 -9.43 8.40
CA ASN A 205 31.23 -8.62 7.61
C ASN A 205 32.57 -8.41 8.34
N GLN A 206 33.51 -7.75 7.68
CA GLN A 206 34.88 -7.56 8.21
C GLN A 206 35.06 -6.30 9.07
N TRP A 207 34.11 -5.37 9.06
CA TRP A 207 34.25 -4.06 9.73
C TRP A 207 33.67 -4.09 11.14
N TYR A 208 32.40 -4.50 11.26
CA TYR A 208 31.72 -4.65 12.54
C TYR A 208 30.47 -5.53 12.39
N ASN A 209 30.35 -6.55 13.25
CA ASN A 209 29.18 -7.42 13.28
C ASN A 209 28.17 -6.88 14.29
N PHE A 210 27.09 -6.30 13.79
CA PHE A 210 25.95 -5.86 14.57
C PHE A 210 25.09 -7.04 15.03
N GLU A 211 24.29 -6.80 16.06
CA GLU A 211 23.17 -7.66 16.40
C GLU A 211 21.90 -7.17 15.68
N PRO A 212 20.97 -8.08 15.32
CA PRO A 212 19.69 -7.67 14.73
C PRO A 212 18.89 -6.74 15.65
N ASP A 213 18.37 -5.65 15.10
CA ASP A 213 17.49 -4.71 15.83
C ASP A 213 16.22 -5.41 16.33
N MET A 214 15.74 -6.40 15.57
CA MET A 214 14.56 -7.19 15.88
C MET A 214 14.87 -8.68 15.75
N THR A 215 14.68 -9.40 16.85
CA THR A 215 14.74 -10.86 16.89
C THR A 215 13.60 -11.51 16.09
N THR A 216 13.78 -12.76 15.67
CA THR A 216 12.74 -13.56 15.02
C THR A 216 11.44 -13.63 15.85
N ASN A 217 11.53 -13.69 17.17
CA ASN A 217 10.35 -13.73 18.06
C ASN A 217 9.60 -12.39 18.08
N GLN A 218 10.30 -11.26 18.05
CA GLN A 218 9.67 -9.95 17.95
C GLN A 218 9.01 -9.76 16.58
N PHE A 219 9.64 -10.22 15.50
CA PHE A 219 9.01 -10.23 14.19
C PHE A 219 7.76 -11.10 14.15
N TYR A 220 7.81 -12.30 14.73
CA TYR A 220 6.63 -13.16 14.87
C TYR A 220 5.50 -12.45 15.63
N ALA A 221 5.80 -11.82 16.77
CA ALA A 221 4.82 -11.06 17.55
C ALA A 221 4.20 -9.90 16.75
N LEU A 222 5.02 -9.19 15.98
CA LEU A 222 4.55 -8.15 15.06
C LEU A 222 3.60 -8.72 14.00
N MET A 223 3.92 -9.89 13.42
CA MET A 223 3.07 -10.52 12.41
C MET A 223 1.77 -11.06 12.99
N VAL A 224 1.78 -11.57 14.22
CA VAL A 224 0.57 -11.93 14.96
C VAL A 224 -0.32 -10.69 15.14
N TRP A 225 0.25 -9.57 15.58
CA TRP A 225 -0.49 -8.32 15.73
C TRP A 225 -1.02 -7.79 14.40
N HIS A 226 -0.18 -7.71 13.36
CA HIS A 226 -0.56 -7.10 12.08
C HIS A 226 -1.64 -7.94 11.39
N ARG A 227 -1.44 -9.25 11.29
CA ARG A 227 -2.44 -10.14 10.70
C ARG A 227 -3.71 -10.15 11.55
N GLY A 228 -3.57 -10.11 12.88
CA GLY A 228 -4.64 -10.04 13.87
C GLY A 228 -5.41 -8.71 13.93
N LEU A 229 -4.88 -7.65 13.32
CA LEU A 229 -5.46 -6.31 13.37
C LEU A 229 -6.72 -6.24 12.51
N SER A 230 -7.85 -6.60 13.12
CA SER A 230 -9.13 -6.67 12.43
C SER A 230 -9.75 -5.28 12.14
N ILE A 231 -10.91 -5.29 11.52
CA ILE A 231 -11.66 -4.10 11.14
C ILE A 231 -12.62 -3.66 12.24
N PRO A 232 -12.91 -2.36 12.38
CA PRO A 232 -13.97 -1.89 13.25
C PRO A 232 -15.33 -2.38 12.71
N ARG A 233 -16.27 -2.68 13.61
CA ARG A 233 -17.64 -3.01 13.23
C ARG A 233 -18.28 -1.81 12.51
N ALA A 234 -19.03 -2.08 11.43
CA ALA A 234 -19.89 -1.08 10.82
C ALA A 234 -20.94 -0.55 11.82
N ARG A 235 -21.30 0.73 11.69
CA ARG A 235 -22.05 1.49 12.70
C ARG A 235 -23.37 1.96 12.10
N ASN A 236 -24.38 2.22 12.94
CA ASN A 236 -25.61 2.91 12.54
C ASN A 236 -26.36 2.31 11.34
N LEU A 237 -26.28 0.99 11.10
CA LEU A 237 -26.85 0.36 9.91
C LEU A 237 -28.39 0.37 9.84
N ASN A 238 -29.06 0.68 10.96
CA ASN A 238 -30.52 0.85 11.04
C ASN A 238 -30.95 2.31 10.88
N ASP A 239 -30.00 3.24 10.74
CA ASP A 239 -30.29 4.65 10.51
C ASP A 239 -30.84 4.83 9.08
N PRO A 240 -32.03 5.42 8.89
CA PRO A 240 -32.64 5.58 7.57
C PRO A 240 -31.76 6.32 6.57
N ASP A 241 -30.97 7.31 7.01
CA ASP A 241 -30.07 8.05 6.12
C ASP A 241 -28.89 7.18 5.67
N VAL A 242 -28.39 6.29 6.53
CA VAL A 242 -27.33 5.33 6.17
C VAL A 242 -27.85 4.33 5.15
N GLN A 243 -29.08 3.87 5.31
CA GLN A 243 -29.74 2.98 4.35
C GLN A 243 -29.94 3.67 3.01
N ARG A 244 -30.44 4.92 3.03
CA ARG A 244 -30.57 5.76 1.83
C ARG A 244 -29.23 5.98 1.13
N GLY A 245 -28.18 6.29 1.89
CA GLY A 245 -26.82 6.44 1.38
C GLY A 245 -26.29 5.18 0.71
N LYS A 246 -26.54 4.01 1.30
CA LYS A 246 -26.19 2.71 0.73
C LYS A 246 -26.95 2.46 -0.58
N GLU A 247 -28.26 2.70 -0.62
CA GLU A 247 -29.06 2.55 -1.83
C GLU A 247 -28.50 3.40 -2.97
N LEU A 248 -28.28 4.69 -2.72
CA LEU A 248 -27.69 5.61 -3.68
C LEU A 248 -26.30 5.18 -4.15
N PHE A 249 -25.45 4.71 -3.23
CA PHE A 249 -24.11 4.18 -3.56
C PHE A 249 -24.19 3.02 -4.56
N MET A 250 -25.17 2.13 -4.40
CA MET A 250 -25.41 1.02 -5.33
C MET A 250 -25.98 1.53 -6.67
N GLU A 251 -27.02 2.37 -6.63
CA GLU A 251 -27.73 2.89 -7.82
C GLU A 251 -26.84 3.74 -8.73
N MET A 252 -25.92 4.51 -8.14
CA MET A 252 -24.99 5.33 -8.92
C MET A 252 -23.94 4.50 -9.64
N GLY A 253 -23.64 3.30 -9.15
CA GLY A 253 -22.63 2.40 -9.69
C GLY A 253 -21.28 2.46 -8.96
N CYS A 254 -21.20 3.10 -7.78
CA CYS A 254 -19.96 3.13 -6.99
C CYS A 254 -19.49 1.72 -6.62
N ALA A 255 -20.44 0.80 -6.39
CA ALA A 255 -20.19 -0.59 -6.05
C ALA A 255 -19.60 -1.44 -7.20
N SER A 256 -19.48 -0.91 -8.41
CA SER A 256 -18.83 -1.59 -9.53
C SER A 256 -17.32 -1.78 -9.30
N CYS A 257 -16.65 -0.77 -8.76
CA CYS A 257 -15.25 -0.87 -8.31
C CYS A 257 -15.17 -1.17 -6.81
N HIS A 258 -16.00 -0.49 -6.01
CA HIS A 258 -16.07 -0.72 -4.56
C HIS A 258 -16.98 -1.91 -4.22
N ARG A 259 -16.63 -3.09 -4.76
CA ARG A 259 -17.39 -4.33 -4.57
C ARG A 259 -17.62 -4.61 -3.08
N PRO A 260 -18.88 -4.75 -2.62
CA PRO A 260 -19.18 -4.81 -1.19
C PRO A 260 -18.47 -5.92 -0.44
N SER A 261 -18.50 -7.16 -0.93
CA SER A 261 -18.13 -8.34 -0.14
C SER A 261 -17.26 -9.35 -0.87
N TRP A 262 -16.44 -10.05 -0.09
CA TRP A 262 -15.71 -11.26 -0.50
C TRP A 262 -16.02 -12.41 0.46
N LYS A 263 -15.74 -13.64 0.04
CA LYS A 263 -15.61 -14.79 0.93
C LYS A 263 -14.12 -15.15 1.00
N THR A 264 -13.58 -15.30 2.20
CA THR A 264 -12.21 -15.78 2.37
C THR A 264 -12.17 -17.29 2.19
N GLY A 265 -11.04 -17.82 1.71
CA GLY A 265 -10.86 -19.24 1.47
C GLY A 265 -10.32 -19.98 2.67
N ASP A 266 -9.40 -20.92 2.42
CA ASP A 266 -8.76 -21.70 3.47
C ASP A 266 -7.67 -20.91 4.19
N ASP A 267 -7.28 -19.75 3.66
CA ASP A 267 -6.25 -18.89 4.22
C ASP A 267 -4.92 -19.63 4.39
N ASN A 268 -4.46 -20.28 3.32
CA ASN A 268 -3.16 -20.94 3.25
C ASN A 268 -2.06 -19.91 2.89
N TYR A 269 -1.90 -18.91 3.75
CA TYR A 269 -1.01 -17.77 3.52
C TYR A 269 0.46 -18.20 3.37
N TRP A 270 1.24 -17.39 2.65
CA TRP A 270 2.69 -17.54 2.61
C TRP A 270 3.34 -16.99 3.89
N THR A 271 4.36 -17.67 4.41
CA THR A 271 5.12 -17.25 5.59
C THR A 271 6.62 -17.38 5.34
N PRO A 272 7.44 -16.42 5.79
CA PRO A 272 8.89 -16.51 5.62
C PRO A 272 9.46 -17.63 6.49
N GLU A 273 10.52 -18.26 5.99
CA GLU A 273 11.17 -19.43 6.60
C GLU A 273 11.50 -19.22 8.09
N CYS A 274 11.93 -18.01 8.46
CA CYS A 274 12.34 -17.69 9.82
C CYS A 274 11.22 -17.84 10.88
N ILE A 275 9.95 -17.85 10.48
CA ILE A 275 8.79 -18.07 11.38
C ILE A 275 7.86 -19.16 10.85
N ALA A 276 8.34 -20.01 9.95
CA ALA A 276 7.55 -21.02 9.26
C ALA A 276 6.97 -22.09 10.21
N ASP A 277 7.61 -22.32 11.36
CA ASP A 277 7.18 -23.22 12.42
C ASP A 277 6.14 -22.58 13.38
N LYS A 278 5.78 -21.31 13.17
CA LYS A 278 4.91 -20.55 14.08
C LYS A 278 3.60 -20.14 13.39
N PRO A 279 2.43 -20.57 13.91
CA PRO A 279 1.16 -20.22 13.31
C PRO A 279 0.83 -18.73 13.51
N LEU A 280 0.25 -18.11 12.49
CA LEU A 280 -0.33 -16.77 12.52
C LEU A 280 -1.87 -16.87 12.56
N PRO A 281 -2.59 -15.79 12.96
CA PRO A 281 -4.06 -15.77 12.94
C PRO A 281 -4.64 -16.16 11.56
N ARG A 282 -5.66 -17.03 11.51
CA ARG A 282 -6.30 -17.45 10.26
C ARG A 282 -7.73 -16.92 10.13
N TYR A 283 -8.15 -16.64 8.91
CA TYR A 283 -9.46 -16.09 8.57
C TYR A 283 -10.22 -16.96 7.58
N GLN A 284 -10.46 -18.21 7.93
CA GLN A 284 -11.00 -19.19 6.99
C GLN A 284 -12.51 -19.01 6.78
N ASN A 285 -12.98 -19.09 5.54
CA ASN A 285 -14.40 -19.24 5.18
C ASN A 285 -15.35 -18.13 5.73
N GLN A 286 -14.87 -16.89 5.84
CA GLN A 286 -15.63 -15.75 6.37
C GLN A 286 -16.17 -14.89 5.23
N THR A 287 -17.38 -14.34 5.39
CA THR A 287 -17.86 -13.25 4.54
C THR A 287 -17.37 -11.93 5.10
N ILE A 288 -16.61 -11.19 4.30
CA ILE A 288 -16.02 -9.89 4.66
C ILE A 288 -16.58 -8.81 3.75
N TRP A 289 -16.58 -7.55 4.23
CA TRP A 289 -17.20 -6.42 3.53
C TRP A 289 -16.22 -5.24 3.32
N PRO A 290 -15.16 -5.40 2.49
CA PRO A 290 -14.14 -4.37 2.32
C PRO A 290 -14.56 -3.21 1.41
N TYR A 291 -15.60 -3.38 0.58
CA TYR A 291 -15.96 -2.39 -0.45
C TYR A 291 -14.78 -2.09 -1.39
N SER A 292 -14.21 -3.15 -1.97
CA SER A 292 -13.10 -3.10 -2.93
C SER A 292 -13.14 -4.35 -3.80
N ASP A 293 -12.90 -4.20 -5.10
CA ASP A 293 -12.71 -5.28 -6.05
C ASP A 293 -11.26 -5.76 -6.16
N MET A 294 -10.34 -5.15 -5.40
CA MET A 294 -8.90 -5.43 -5.45
C MET A 294 -8.22 -5.14 -6.80
N MET A 295 -8.92 -4.53 -7.76
CA MET A 295 -8.41 -4.20 -9.10
C MET A 295 -7.87 -2.76 -9.15
N GLN A 296 -7.15 -2.44 -10.23
CA GLN A 296 -6.80 -1.07 -10.60
C GLN A 296 -7.76 -0.50 -11.63
N HIS A 297 -8.09 0.79 -11.50
CA HIS A 297 -8.93 1.54 -12.43
C HIS A 297 -8.27 2.86 -12.83
N LYS A 298 -8.49 3.33 -14.05
CA LYS A 298 -7.96 4.63 -14.48
C LYS A 298 -8.82 5.76 -13.95
N LEU A 299 -8.23 6.64 -13.14
CA LEU A 299 -8.92 7.81 -12.59
C LEU A 299 -8.58 9.12 -13.31
N TYR A 300 -7.47 9.17 -14.07
CA TYR A 300 -7.05 10.36 -14.85
C TYR A 300 -7.03 11.66 -14.02
N MET A 301 -6.64 11.57 -12.76
CA MET A 301 -6.51 12.72 -11.87
C MET A 301 -5.28 13.57 -12.27
N LYS A 302 -5.27 14.86 -11.89
CA LYS A 302 -4.07 15.70 -12.04
C LYS A 302 -2.88 15.06 -11.31
N ASN A 303 -1.69 15.10 -11.91
CA ASN A 303 -0.47 14.54 -11.32
C ASN A 303 -0.69 13.09 -10.87
N ASP A 304 -1.21 12.29 -11.79
CA ASP A 304 -1.48 10.87 -11.55
C ASP A 304 -0.18 10.10 -11.34
N ILE A 305 -0.27 9.04 -10.55
CA ILE A 305 0.80 8.05 -10.40
C ILE A 305 0.41 6.79 -11.15
N HIS A 306 1.41 6.03 -11.60
CA HIS A 306 1.23 4.74 -12.27
C HIS A 306 0.38 4.79 -13.56
N GLY A 307 0.45 5.87 -14.34
CA GLY A 307 -0.28 6.00 -15.61
C GLY A 307 -1.80 5.95 -15.40
N SER A 308 -2.29 6.69 -14.42
CA SER A 308 -3.69 6.78 -13.97
C SER A 308 -4.27 5.55 -13.26
N TRP A 309 -3.58 4.40 -13.25
CA TRP A 309 -4.07 3.18 -12.63
C TRP A 309 -3.99 3.23 -11.11
N CYS A 310 -5.15 3.28 -10.45
CA CYS A 310 -5.27 3.34 -9.00
C CYS A 310 -6.00 2.10 -8.48
N ARG A 311 -5.42 1.40 -7.50
CA ARG A 311 -6.09 0.27 -6.86
C ARG A 311 -7.31 0.75 -6.08
N THR A 312 -8.45 0.08 -6.21
CA THR A 312 -9.62 0.32 -5.34
C THR A 312 -9.25 0.02 -3.90
N THR A 313 -9.09 1.06 -3.07
CA THR A 313 -8.76 0.87 -1.66
C THR A 313 -10.01 0.46 -0.87
N PRO A 314 -9.94 -0.53 0.03
CA PRO A 314 -11.05 -0.88 0.93
C PRO A 314 -11.59 0.33 1.69
N LEU A 315 -12.91 0.47 1.74
CA LEU A 315 -13.58 1.61 2.39
C LEU A 315 -13.88 1.37 3.88
N TRP A 316 -13.75 0.12 4.34
CA TRP A 316 -14.09 -0.24 5.72
C TRP A 316 -13.32 0.59 6.78
N GLY A 317 -14.00 1.02 7.83
CA GLY A 317 -13.41 1.77 8.93
C GLY A 317 -12.85 3.16 8.57
N ARG A 318 -12.96 3.63 7.32
CA ARG A 318 -12.40 4.94 6.90
C ARG A 318 -13.05 6.11 7.63
N GLY A 319 -14.32 5.99 8.02
CA GLY A 319 -15.02 6.98 8.85
C GLY A 319 -14.44 7.18 10.26
N LEU A 320 -13.58 6.27 10.73
CA LEU A 320 -12.93 6.39 12.05
C LEU A 320 -11.53 7.00 11.98
N SER A 321 -11.04 7.36 10.79
CA SER A 321 -9.67 7.89 10.63
C SER A 321 -9.41 9.08 11.56
N ARG A 322 -10.30 10.08 11.56
CA ARG A 322 -10.13 11.30 12.37
C ARG A 322 -10.01 11.03 13.86
N VAL A 323 -10.84 10.13 14.40
CA VAL A 323 -10.85 9.82 15.84
C VAL A 323 -9.66 8.96 16.25
N ASN A 324 -9.09 8.19 15.33
CA ASN A 324 -7.96 7.30 15.60
C ASN A 324 -6.60 7.97 15.38
N THR A 325 -6.49 8.89 14.42
CA THR A 325 -5.19 9.47 14.00
C THR A 325 -5.14 10.99 14.07
N GLY A 326 -6.27 11.66 14.24
CA GLY A 326 -6.38 13.13 14.12
C GLY A 326 -6.51 13.64 12.67
N ALA A 327 -6.43 12.77 11.67
CA ALA A 327 -6.51 13.11 10.24
C ALA A 327 -7.48 12.18 9.49
N GLU A 328 -8.07 12.65 8.40
CA GLU A 328 -9.06 11.88 7.62
C GLU A 328 -8.92 11.98 6.10
N ASP A 329 -7.83 12.58 5.64
CA ASP A 329 -7.51 12.77 4.24
C ASP A 329 -7.54 11.44 3.45
N ARG A 330 -7.96 11.54 2.20
CA ARG A 330 -8.29 10.44 1.29
C ARG A 330 -7.39 10.48 0.06
N LEU A 331 -7.43 9.37 -0.69
CA LEU A 331 -6.57 9.08 -1.84
C LEU A 331 -5.11 8.86 -1.44
N HIS A 332 -4.32 8.35 -2.38
CA HIS A 332 -2.95 7.88 -2.12
C HIS A 332 -2.04 9.00 -1.63
N ASP A 333 -2.29 10.25 -1.98
CA ASP A 333 -1.47 11.41 -1.67
C ASP A 333 -2.18 12.41 -0.75
N CYS A 334 -3.23 12.00 -0.04
CA CYS A 334 -3.95 12.88 0.89
C CYS A 334 -4.55 14.14 0.25
N ARG A 335 -4.81 14.16 -1.07
CA ARG A 335 -5.31 15.33 -1.81
C ARG A 335 -6.78 15.70 -1.54
N ALA A 336 -7.50 14.89 -0.76
CA ALA A 336 -8.92 15.06 -0.50
C ALA A 336 -9.17 15.05 1.01
N ARG A 337 -9.66 16.16 1.57
CA ARG A 337 -9.81 16.32 3.02
C ARG A 337 -11.01 15.58 3.60
N ASN A 338 -11.94 15.14 2.75
CA ASN A 338 -13.16 14.44 3.13
C ASN A 338 -13.70 13.56 1.98
N GLU A 339 -14.78 12.83 2.23
CA GLU A 339 -15.42 11.94 1.25
C GLU A 339 -15.95 12.68 0.02
N VAL A 340 -16.52 13.87 0.19
CA VAL A 340 -17.08 14.67 -0.91
C VAL A 340 -15.97 15.04 -1.88
N GLU A 341 -14.85 15.57 -1.40
CA GLU A 341 -13.69 15.90 -2.22
C GLU A 341 -13.09 14.66 -2.88
N ALA A 342 -13.03 13.53 -2.16
CA ALA A 342 -12.55 12.27 -2.71
C ALA A 342 -13.42 11.79 -3.87
N ILE A 343 -14.75 11.81 -3.71
CA ILE A 343 -15.70 11.45 -4.78
C ILE A 343 -15.54 12.42 -5.96
N MET A 344 -15.41 13.72 -5.71
CA MET A 344 -15.27 14.70 -6.80
C MET A 344 -13.92 14.61 -7.53
N TRP A 345 -12.86 14.12 -6.88
CA TRP A 345 -11.60 13.78 -7.56
C TRP A 345 -11.77 12.65 -8.58
N HIS A 346 -12.71 11.71 -8.36
CA HIS A 346 -13.03 10.69 -9.37
C HIS A 346 -13.67 11.27 -10.63
N ALA A 347 -14.26 12.48 -10.54
CA ALA A 347 -14.84 13.21 -11.65
C ALA A 347 -13.88 14.25 -12.27
N TYR A 348 -12.62 14.34 -11.83
CA TYR A 348 -11.67 15.35 -12.32
C TYR A 348 -11.52 15.31 -13.86
N SER A 349 -11.56 14.12 -14.44
CA SER A 349 -11.51 13.91 -15.89
C SER A 349 -12.68 13.04 -16.36
N LYS A 350 -13.28 13.41 -17.50
CA LYS A 350 -14.31 12.61 -18.19
C LYS A 350 -13.81 11.24 -18.66
N LYS A 351 -12.50 11.03 -18.71
CA LYS A 351 -11.89 9.75 -19.05
C LYS A 351 -11.84 8.77 -17.85
N SER A 352 -12.06 9.25 -16.63
CA SER A 352 -12.07 8.41 -15.43
C SER A 352 -13.09 7.30 -15.55
N HIS A 353 -12.71 6.06 -15.21
CA HIS A 353 -13.63 4.92 -15.14
C HIS A 353 -14.75 5.17 -14.12
N ALA A 354 -14.51 6.05 -13.14
CA ALA A 354 -15.47 6.42 -12.12
C ALA A 354 -16.29 7.68 -12.45
N TYR A 355 -16.05 8.34 -13.59
CA TYR A 355 -16.68 9.63 -13.93
C TYR A 355 -18.20 9.55 -13.88
N SER A 356 -18.82 8.53 -14.50
CA SER A 356 -20.28 8.40 -14.54
C SER A 356 -20.90 8.26 -13.14
N SER A 357 -20.26 7.52 -12.24
CA SER A 357 -20.74 7.36 -10.85
C SER A 357 -20.60 8.68 -10.07
N ALA A 358 -19.47 9.36 -10.21
CA ALA A 358 -19.21 10.62 -9.54
C ALA A 358 -20.06 11.78 -10.09
N GLU A 359 -20.39 11.78 -11.38
CA GLU A 359 -21.31 12.74 -12.00
C GLU A 359 -22.74 12.57 -11.48
N LYS A 360 -23.20 11.34 -11.24
CA LYS A 360 -24.49 11.11 -10.58
C LYS A 360 -24.49 11.68 -9.15
N PHE A 361 -23.41 11.47 -8.38
CA PHE A 361 -23.26 12.05 -7.04
C PHE A 361 -23.30 13.58 -7.08
N TYR A 362 -22.61 14.20 -8.05
CA TYR A 362 -22.63 15.65 -8.25
C TYR A 362 -24.04 16.22 -8.46
N ASN A 363 -24.93 15.46 -9.09
CA ASN A 363 -26.31 15.88 -9.38
C ASN A 363 -27.33 15.50 -8.31
N LEU A 364 -26.93 14.79 -7.25
CA LEU A 364 -27.81 14.50 -6.12
C LEU A 364 -28.24 15.78 -5.39
N SER A 365 -29.34 15.72 -4.65
CA SER A 365 -29.67 16.76 -3.67
C SER A 365 -28.62 16.78 -2.55
N LYS A 366 -28.45 17.92 -1.86
CA LYS A 366 -27.58 17.97 -0.68
C LYS A 366 -27.88 16.87 0.35
N ALA A 367 -29.17 16.64 0.65
CA ALA A 367 -29.57 15.62 1.62
C ALA A 367 -29.13 14.20 1.19
N ASP A 368 -29.26 13.88 -0.10
CA ASP A 368 -28.81 12.59 -0.65
C ASP A 368 -27.27 12.48 -0.66
N ARG A 369 -26.54 13.57 -0.95
CA ARG A 369 -25.07 13.59 -0.85
C ARG A 369 -24.61 13.33 0.59
N ASP A 370 -25.23 14.01 1.55
CA ASP A 370 -24.95 13.84 2.98
C ASP A 370 -25.26 12.40 3.43
N ALA A 371 -26.33 11.78 2.92
CA ALA A 371 -26.67 10.39 3.18
C ALA A 371 -25.59 9.42 2.67
N VAL A 372 -25.07 9.60 1.45
CA VAL A 372 -23.96 8.80 0.91
C VAL A 372 -22.70 8.94 1.77
N VAL A 373 -22.35 10.16 2.17
CA VAL A 373 -21.20 10.40 3.07
C VAL A 373 -21.40 9.70 4.41
N LYS A 374 -22.61 9.79 4.99
CA LYS A 374 -22.96 9.10 6.25
C LYS A 374 -22.83 7.58 6.13
N PHE A 375 -23.22 7.01 4.99
CA PHE A 375 -23.00 5.58 4.70
C PHE A 375 -21.50 5.24 4.64
N LEU A 376 -20.69 6.01 3.90
CA LEU A 376 -19.24 5.80 3.82
C LEU A 376 -18.55 5.88 5.18
N GLN A 377 -19.00 6.78 6.04
CA GLN A 377 -18.48 6.92 7.41
C GLN A 377 -18.96 5.79 8.35
N SER A 378 -20.06 5.11 7.98
CA SER A 378 -20.66 4.04 8.78
C SER A 378 -19.95 2.69 8.61
N ILE A 379 -19.36 2.45 7.44
CA ILE A 379 -18.71 1.18 7.09
C ILE A 379 -17.28 1.07 7.60
#